data_AF-A0A7X2IYN3-F1
#
_entry.id   AF-A0A7X2IYN3-F1
#
_cell.length_a   1.000
_cell.length_b   1.000
_cell.length_c   1.000
_cell.angle_alpha   90.00
_cell.angle_beta   90.00
_cell.angle_gamma   90.00
#
_symmetry.space_group_name_H-M   'P 1'
#
loop_
_entity.id
_entity.type
_entity.pdbx_description
1 polymer ?
#
loop_
_entity_poly.entity_id
_entity_poly.type
_entity_poly.pdbx_seq_one_letter_code
_entity_poly.pdbx_strand_id
1 'polypeptide(L)'
;MKKILSFLLQGTALLAGLLLIVSAVFLAMLFLTGTQGVILWGVTSVIMVIIGGYAISGFFKLKGTLHRKSINITLLMFSFLAIPLTLAPAVLNLTLQVADRYTSVSSAPIDSDRKLQHYKYMLESYSGENQNLENYIQVKEGSVTFYFKEEINKELIQKVLDEISDNRDQYAIVFSKLPERKLSIFFYDHEIEVPRIDNVSTDTTMLGAYHEATASIHLLTPDSLGGEEEFKRTFRHEYAHFLFHSLMNEKDVSLLKVPVWLNEGTAVYFEGNSLEGSETAYQPFHSLTTPGEWEKSISFDYSPYFQSGLFVTYFLEQEGTDILQRLLTEMNKSTFDEAFEKVTTKPFTEYEANFLEQMKKDGRIQ
;
A
#
# COMPACT_ATOMS: atom_id res chain seq x y z
N MET A 1 40.83 -36.00 -24.84
CA MET A 1 41.09 -35.15 -23.66
C MET A 1 41.17 -33.65 -23.99
N LYS A 2 42.17 -33.15 -24.74
CA LYS A 2 42.31 -31.69 -25.05
C LYS A 2 41.06 -31.03 -25.68
N LYS A 3 40.37 -31.71 -26.60
CA LYS A 3 39.12 -31.19 -27.24
C LYS A 3 37.96 -31.06 -26.26
N ILE A 4 37.82 -32.00 -25.32
CA ILE A 4 36.76 -32.00 -24.30
C ILE A 4 37.01 -30.86 -23.30
N LEU A 5 38.26 -30.70 -22.84
CA LEU A 5 38.63 -29.61 -21.95
C LEU A 5 38.39 -28.23 -22.59
N SER A 6 38.76 -28.06 -23.87
CA SER A 6 38.49 -26.83 -24.61
C SER A 6 36.99 -26.52 -24.74
N PHE A 7 36.15 -27.54 -24.90
CA PHE A 7 34.70 -27.36 -25.00
C PHE A 7 34.10 -26.96 -23.64
N LEU A 8 34.54 -27.61 -22.56
CA LEU A 8 34.14 -27.26 -21.20
C LEU A 8 34.52 -25.82 -20.83
N LEU A 9 35.76 -25.40 -21.15
CA LEU A 9 36.24 -24.04 -20.93
C LEU A 9 35.40 -22.99 -21.70
N GLN A 10 35.00 -23.30 -22.93
CA GLN A 10 34.13 -22.42 -23.71
C GLN A 10 32.72 -22.34 -23.12
N GLY A 11 32.16 -23.46 -22.65
CA GLY A 11 30.87 -23.50 -21.96
C GLY A 11 30.89 -22.68 -20.67
N THR A 12 31.93 -22.82 -19.85
CA THR A 12 32.09 -22.01 -18.63
C THR A 12 32.26 -20.53 -18.93
N ALA A 13 33.01 -20.18 -19.97
CA ALA A 13 33.19 -18.78 -20.38
C ALA A 13 31.88 -18.16 -20.88
N LEU A 14 31.07 -18.92 -21.62
CA LEU A 14 29.74 -18.50 -22.06
C LEU A 14 28.81 -18.24 -20.89
N LEU A 15 28.73 -19.17 -19.93
CA LEU A 15 27.91 -19.01 -18.74
C LEU A 15 28.35 -17.80 -17.90
N ALA A 16 29.66 -17.65 -17.65
CA ALA A 16 30.19 -16.51 -16.93
C ALA A 16 29.88 -15.18 -17.64
N GLY A 17 30.05 -15.12 -18.95
CA GLY A 17 29.69 -13.94 -19.73
C GLY A 17 28.20 -13.61 -19.64
N LEU A 18 27.32 -14.63 -19.70
CA LEU A 18 25.87 -14.44 -19.64
C LEU A 18 25.47 -13.91 -18.27
N LEU A 19 26.03 -14.47 -17.20
CA LEU A 19 25.81 -13.98 -15.85
C LEU A 19 26.27 -12.52 -15.72
N LEU A 20 27.47 -12.19 -16.20
CA LEU A 20 27.99 -10.83 -16.13
C LEU A 20 27.10 -9.81 -16.86
N ILE A 21 26.64 -10.12 -18.07
CA ILE A 21 25.79 -9.17 -18.80
C ILE A 21 24.40 -9.03 -18.18
N VAL A 22 23.80 -10.13 -17.72
CA VAL A 22 22.50 -10.09 -17.05
C VAL A 22 22.60 -9.32 -15.73
N SER A 23 23.63 -9.57 -14.92
CA SER A 23 23.88 -8.83 -13.68
C SER A 23 24.16 -7.36 -13.95
N ALA A 24 24.96 -7.01 -14.97
CA ALA A 24 25.24 -5.63 -15.31
C ALA A 24 23.98 -4.87 -15.77
N VAL A 25 23.15 -5.49 -16.61
CA VAL A 25 21.86 -4.92 -17.02
C VAL A 25 20.95 -4.77 -15.81
N PHE A 26 20.81 -5.79 -14.97
CA PHE A 26 19.99 -5.74 -13.76
C PHE A 26 20.43 -4.60 -12.81
N LEU A 27 21.73 -4.48 -12.54
CA LEU A 27 22.26 -3.40 -11.69
C LEU A 27 22.00 -2.02 -12.31
N ALA A 28 22.14 -1.87 -13.63
CA ALA A 28 21.80 -0.62 -14.31
C ALA A 28 20.30 -0.28 -14.18
N MET A 29 19.41 -1.28 -14.26
CA MET A 29 17.96 -1.07 -14.13
C MET A 29 17.54 -0.47 -12.78
N LEU A 30 18.29 -0.73 -11.70
CA LEU A 30 18.03 -0.12 -10.39
C LEU A 30 18.03 1.42 -10.47
N PHE A 31 18.87 1.99 -11.33
CA PHE A 31 19.03 3.45 -11.46
C PHE A 31 18.24 4.07 -12.60
N LEU A 32 17.53 3.28 -13.41
CA LEU A 32 16.83 3.75 -14.61
C LEU A 32 15.31 3.73 -14.42
N THR A 33 14.60 4.70 -14.97
CA THR A 33 13.13 4.61 -15.09
C THR A 33 12.73 3.38 -15.93
N GLY A 34 11.49 2.92 -15.83
CA GLY A 34 10.95 1.84 -16.65
C GLY A 34 11.15 2.08 -18.15
N THR A 35 10.84 3.29 -18.64
CA THR A 35 11.10 3.66 -20.04
C THR A 35 12.58 3.63 -20.40
N GLN A 36 13.46 4.18 -19.56
CA GLN A 36 14.91 4.14 -19.77
C GLN A 36 15.45 2.70 -19.75
N GLY A 37 14.88 1.84 -18.91
CA GLY A 37 15.18 0.41 -18.86
C GLY A 37 14.85 -0.31 -20.16
N VAL A 38 13.66 -0.06 -20.72
CA VAL A 38 13.28 -0.60 -22.03
C VAL A 38 14.25 -0.13 -23.14
N ILE A 39 14.67 1.15 -23.10
CA ILE A 39 15.68 1.68 -24.03
C ILE A 39 17.02 0.94 -23.86
N LEU A 40 17.50 0.76 -22.64
CA LEU A 40 18.75 0.03 -22.36
C LEU A 40 18.67 -1.42 -22.88
N TRP A 41 17.56 -2.11 -22.65
CA TRP A 41 17.33 -3.45 -23.19
C TRP A 41 17.32 -3.47 -24.72
N GLY A 42 16.68 -2.48 -25.36
CA GLY A 42 16.68 -2.32 -26.82
C GLY A 42 18.10 -2.17 -27.39
N VAL A 43 18.91 -1.29 -26.79
CA VAL A 43 20.32 -1.10 -27.18
C VAL A 43 21.12 -2.39 -26.99
N THR A 44 20.97 -3.05 -25.85
CA THR A 44 21.64 -4.33 -25.56
C THR A 44 21.25 -5.40 -26.59
N SER A 45 19.97 -5.47 -26.95
CA SER A 45 19.46 -6.42 -27.95
C SER A 45 20.03 -6.17 -29.34
N VAL A 46 20.15 -4.90 -29.77
CA VAL A 46 20.79 -4.54 -31.05
C VAL A 46 22.26 -4.98 -31.07
N ILE A 47 23.00 -4.76 -29.98
CA ILE A 47 24.40 -5.21 -29.85
C ILE A 47 24.48 -6.75 -29.96
N MET A 48 23.59 -7.47 -29.27
CA MET A 48 23.56 -8.94 -29.34
C MET A 48 23.25 -9.46 -30.75
N VAL A 49 22.34 -8.81 -31.48
CA VAL A 49 22.03 -9.13 -32.88
C VAL A 49 23.24 -8.91 -33.78
N ILE A 50 24.00 -7.82 -33.58
CA ILE A 50 25.24 -7.56 -34.33
C ILE A 50 26.29 -8.64 -34.06
N ILE A 51 26.49 -9.03 -32.79
CA ILE A 51 27.40 -10.12 -32.41
C ILE A 51 26.96 -11.44 -33.04
N GLY A 52 25.66 -11.75 -33.01
CA GLY A 52 25.09 -12.94 -33.63
C GLY A 52 25.29 -12.96 -35.15
N GLY A 53 25.07 -11.83 -35.82
CA GLY A 53 25.31 -11.65 -37.26
C GLY A 53 26.79 -11.84 -37.62
N TYR A 54 27.71 -11.31 -36.81
CA TYR A 54 29.15 -11.55 -36.96
C TYR A 54 29.50 -13.02 -36.80
N ALA A 55 28.95 -13.69 -35.79
CA ALA A 55 29.15 -15.11 -35.52
C ALA A 55 28.65 -15.99 -36.69
N ILE A 56 27.47 -15.69 -37.23
CA ILE A 56 26.89 -16.35 -38.42
C ILE A 56 27.83 -16.16 -39.62
N SER A 57 28.24 -14.92 -39.91
CA SER A 57 29.14 -14.62 -41.03
C SER A 57 30.46 -15.37 -40.91
N GLY A 58 31.04 -15.39 -39.71
CA GLY A 58 32.26 -16.14 -39.40
C GLY A 58 32.08 -17.64 -39.58
N PHE A 59 30.93 -18.20 -39.19
CA PHE A 59 30.64 -19.63 -39.33
C PHE A 59 30.64 -20.07 -40.80
N PHE A 60 30.01 -19.29 -41.69
CA PHE A 60 29.90 -19.62 -43.12
C PHE A 60 31.14 -19.24 -43.96
N LYS A 61 31.83 -18.14 -43.63
CA LYS A 61 32.99 -17.68 -44.43
C LYS A 61 34.29 -18.43 -44.14
N LEU A 62 34.42 -19.06 -42.98
CA LEU A 62 35.68 -19.69 -42.57
C LEU A 62 35.83 -21.11 -43.16
N LYS A 63 36.80 -21.29 -44.08
CA LYS A 63 37.51 -22.58 -44.29
C LYS A 63 38.41 -22.91 -43.08
N GLY A 64 37.86 -22.81 -41.87
CA GLY A 64 38.60 -22.79 -40.61
C GLY A 64 38.57 -24.12 -39.85
N THR A 65 39.48 -24.23 -38.88
CA THR A 65 39.55 -25.35 -37.94
C THR A 65 38.26 -25.47 -37.12
N LEU A 66 37.94 -26.69 -36.67
CA LEU A 66 36.81 -26.99 -35.77
C LEU A 66 36.73 -26.03 -34.57
N HIS A 67 37.89 -25.59 -34.06
CA HIS A 67 37.97 -24.64 -32.95
C HIS A 67 37.37 -23.26 -33.29
N ARG A 68 37.65 -22.69 -34.47
CA ARG A 68 37.05 -21.40 -34.88
C ARG A 68 35.54 -21.51 -35.05
N LYS A 69 35.05 -22.65 -35.59
CA LYS A 69 33.62 -22.91 -35.70
C LYS A 69 32.95 -23.00 -34.33
N SER A 70 33.60 -23.64 -33.35
CA SER A 70 33.09 -23.72 -31.98
C SER A 70 32.91 -22.35 -31.33
N ILE A 71 33.89 -21.44 -31.49
CA ILE A 71 33.80 -20.07 -30.96
C ILE A 71 32.60 -19.32 -31.55
N ASN A 72 32.36 -19.43 -32.87
CA ASN A 72 31.21 -18.79 -33.50
C ASN A 72 29.87 -19.36 -33.03
N ILE A 73 29.78 -20.68 -32.81
CA ILE A 73 28.58 -21.30 -32.23
C ILE A 73 28.35 -20.78 -30.81
N THR A 74 29.41 -20.71 -29.99
CA THR A 74 29.34 -20.15 -28.63
C THR A 74 28.84 -18.71 -28.65
N LEU A 75 29.39 -17.84 -29.52
CA LEU A 75 28.93 -16.45 -29.65
C LEU A 75 27.48 -16.35 -30.11
N LEU A 76 27.05 -17.21 -31.03
CA LEU A 76 25.67 -17.24 -31.50
C LEU A 76 24.70 -17.63 -30.37
N MET A 77 25.05 -18.68 -29.61
CA MET A 77 24.27 -19.09 -28.43
C MET A 77 24.21 -17.97 -27.38
N PHE A 78 25.34 -17.32 -27.13
CA PHE A 78 25.44 -16.20 -26.19
C PHE A 78 24.48 -15.07 -26.59
N SER A 79 24.55 -14.62 -27.84
CA SER A 79 23.66 -13.57 -28.36
C SER A 79 22.18 -13.93 -28.26
N PHE A 80 21.83 -15.18 -28.58
CA PHE A 80 20.45 -15.64 -28.55
C PHE A 80 19.89 -15.74 -27.13
N LEU A 81 20.70 -16.21 -26.16
CA LEU A 81 20.28 -16.35 -24.77
C LEU A 81 20.30 -15.01 -24.01
N ALA A 82 21.22 -14.10 -24.31
CA ALA A 82 21.33 -12.82 -23.61
C ALA A 82 20.08 -11.94 -23.78
N ILE A 83 19.45 -11.93 -24.95
CA ILE A 83 18.27 -11.10 -25.24
C ILE A 83 17.07 -11.40 -24.32
N PRO A 84 16.56 -12.65 -24.23
CA PRO A 84 15.44 -12.97 -23.34
C PRO A 84 15.83 -12.89 -21.86
N LEU A 85 17.07 -13.23 -21.50
CA LEU A 85 17.53 -13.13 -20.11
C LEU A 85 17.61 -11.69 -19.61
N THR A 86 17.98 -10.74 -20.47
CA THR A 86 17.99 -9.30 -20.14
C THR A 86 16.61 -8.64 -20.27
N LEU A 87 15.66 -9.27 -20.96
CA LEU A 87 14.29 -8.79 -21.05
C LEU A 87 13.56 -8.88 -19.70
N ALA A 88 13.79 -9.95 -18.93
CA ALA A 88 13.11 -10.14 -17.65
C ALA A 88 13.35 -8.97 -16.66
N PRO A 89 14.59 -8.52 -16.39
CA PRO A 89 14.84 -7.31 -15.61
C PRO A 89 14.18 -6.04 -16.18
N ALA A 90 14.13 -5.89 -17.51
CA ALA A 90 13.53 -4.72 -18.15
C ALA A 90 12.01 -4.69 -17.97
N VAL A 91 11.35 -5.84 -18.14
CA VAL A 91 9.92 -6.01 -17.88
C VAL A 91 9.63 -5.76 -16.40
N LEU A 92 10.44 -6.32 -15.50
CA LEU A 92 10.28 -6.16 -14.06
C LEU A 92 10.38 -4.67 -13.63
N ASN A 93 11.35 -3.94 -14.18
CA ASN A 93 11.50 -2.51 -13.92
C ASN A 93 10.34 -1.69 -14.48
N LEU A 94 9.82 -2.06 -15.65
CA LEU A 94 8.65 -1.41 -16.25
C LEU A 94 7.39 -1.68 -15.44
N THR A 95 7.10 -2.94 -15.09
CA THR A 95 5.91 -3.31 -14.31
C THR A 95 5.93 -2.66 -12.95
N LEU A 96 7.08 -2.59 -12.30
CA LEU A 96 7.25 -1.91 -11.03
C LEU A 96 6.96 -0.41 -11.15
N GLN A 97 7.48 0.27 -12.18
CA GLN A 97 7.17 1.68 -12.40
C GLN A 97 5.70 1.92 -12.75
N VAL A 98 5.07 1.02 -13.50
CA VAL A 98 3.64 1.11 -13.81
C VAL A 98 2.85 0.96 -12.51
N ALA A 99 3.14 -0.05 -11.69
CA ALA A 99 2.48 -0.26 -10.41
C ALA A 99 2.64 0.95 -9.48
N ASP A 100 3.85 1.47 -9.31
CA ASP A 100 4.12 2.63 -8.45
C ASP A 100 3.41 3.92 -8.89
N ARG A 101 3.14 4.09 -10.20
CA ARG A 101 2.33 5.22 -10.68
C ARG A 101 0.86 5.12 -10.30
N TYR A 102 0.34 3.91 -10.13
CA TYR A 102 -1.04 3.69 -9.72
C TYR A 102 -1.17 3.74 -8.20
N THR A 103 -0.11 3.34 -7.49
CA THR A 103 -0.13 3.24 -6.04
C THR A 103 0.33 4.56 -5.42
N SER A 104 1.51 5.07 -5.75
CA SER A 104 2.16 6.11 -4.95
C SER A 104 1.57 7.50 -5.15
N VAL A 105 1.46 8.24 -4.03
CA VAL A 105 1.10 9.67 -4.00
C VAL A 105 2.22 10.54 -4.60
N SER A 106 3.44 10.00 -4.71
CA SER A 106 4.60 10.71 -5.23
C SER A 106 4.70 10.61 -6.74
N SER A 107 4.87 11.75 -7.41
CA SER A 107 5.21 11.78 -8.84
C SER A 107 6.70 11.51 -9.12
N ALA A 108 7.52 11.35 -8.07
CA ALA A 108 8.95 11.12 -8.21
C ALA A 108 9.23 9.69 -8.72
N PRO A 109 10.25 9.50 -9.59
CA PRO A 109 10.68 8.17 -9.98
C PRO A 109 11.12 7.34 -8.77
N ILE A 110 10.77 6.05 -8.75
CA ILE A 110 11.25 5.09 -7.76
C ILE A 110 12.79 5.06 -7.76
N ASP A 111 13.38 5.31 -6.61
CA ASP A 111 14.82 5.20 -6.38
C ASP A 111 15.31 3.73 -6.39
N SER A 112 16.62 3.54 -6.36
CA SER A 112 17.23 2.21 -6.40
C SER A 112 16.91 1.35 -5.18
N ASP A 113 16.76 1.97 -4.01
CA ASP A 113 16.60 1.25 -2.74
C ASP A 113 15.18 0.69 -2.66
N ARG A 114 14.17 1.52 -2.97
CA ARG A 114 12.77 1.08 -3.09
C ARG A 114 12.60 -0.05 -4.10
N LYS A 115 13.28 0.01 -5.25
CA LYS A 115 13.24 -1.09 -6.24
C LYS A 115 13.86 -2.38 -5.72
N LEU A 116 15.03 -2.27 -5.08
CA LEU A 116 15.72 -3.44 -4.53
C LEU A 116 14.85 -4.13 -3.48
N GLN A 117 14.17 -3.35 -2.63
CA GLN A 117 13.25 -3.88 -1.62
C GLN A 117 12.03 -4.53 -2.25
N HIS A 118 11.47 -3.95 -3.30
CA HIS A 118 10.38 -4.59 -4.06
C HIS A 118 10.81 -5.94 -4.65
N TYR A 119 12.04 -6.03 -5.19
CA TYR A 119 12.58 -7.28 -5.72
C TYR A 119 12.84 -8.31 -4.62
N LYS A 120 13.40 -7.89 -3.49
CA LYS A 120 13.60 -8.74 -2.30
C LYS A 120 12.25 -9.29 -1.81
N TYR A 121 11.25 -8.43 -1.66
CA TYR A 121 9.91 -8.83 -1.24
C TYR A 121 9.25 -9.82 -2.21
N MET A 122 9.38 -9.62 -3.53
CA MET A 122 8.83 -10.59 -4.50
C MET A 122 9.51 -11.96 -4.40
N LEU A 123 10.81 -11.99 -4.13
CA LEU A 123 11.54 -13.25 -3.92
C LEU A 123 11.10 -13.93 -2.60
N GLU A 124 10.99 -13.16 -1.53
CA GLU A 124 10.58 -13.65 -0.20
C GLU A 124 9.12 -14.11 -0.19
N SER A 125 8.21 -13.40 -0.85
CA SER A 125 6.80 -13.80 -0.97
C SER A 125 6.64 -15.08 -1.77
N TYR A 126 7.44 -15.27 -2.84
CA TYR A 126 7.48 -16.54 -3.57
C TYR A 126 8.03 -17.69 -2.71
N SER A 127 8.95 -17.41 -1.79
CA SER A 127 9.50 -18.40 -0.87
C SER A 127 8.59 -18.73 0.33
N GLY A 128 7.51 -17.95 0.54
CA GLY A 128 6.59 -18.11 1.67
C GLY A 128 7.10 -17.59 3.02
N GLU A 129 8.25 -16.90 3.05
CA GLU A 129 8.95 -16.50 4.27
C GLU A 129 8.34 -15.24 4.93
N ASN A 130 7.69 -14.37 4.15
CA ASN A 130 7.22 -13.05 4.59
C ASN A 130 5.88 -13.00 5.34
N GLN A 131 5.21 -14.14 5.60
CA GLN A 131 3.91 -14.14 6.29
C GLN A 131 3.92 -14.83 7.66
N ASN A 132 5.07 -15.33 8.14
CA ASN A 132 5.10 -15.95 9.45
C ASN A 132 5.30 -14.91 10.56
N LEU A 133 4.18 -14.48 11.17
CA LEU A 133 4.15 -13.57 12.32
C LEU A 133 4.92 -14.13 13.54
N GLU A 134 5.25 -15.43 13.57
CA GLU A 134 6.09 -16.05 14.60
C GLU A 134 7.52 -15.49 14.65
N ASN A 135 8.00 -14.87 13.56
CA ASN A 135 9.35 -14.30 13.49
C ASN A 135 9.44 -12.87 14.02
N TYR A 136 8.31 -12.23 14.37
CA TYR A 136 8.31 -10.87 14.88
C TYR A 136 8.71 -10.83 16.35
N ILE A 137 9.57 -9.87 16.69
CA ILE A 137 9.90 -9.55 18.07
C ILE A 137 8.71 -8.83 18.71
N GLN A 138 8.26 -9.33 19.85
CA GLN A 138 7.06 -8.85 20.53
C GLN A 138 7.42 -8.08 21.79
N VAL A 139 6.82 -6.90 21.98
CA VAL A 139 6.91 -6.10 23.20
C VAL A 139 5.51 -5.79 23.68
N LYS A 140 5.20 -6.08 24.94
CA LYS A 140 3.87 -5.86 25.51
C LYS A 140 3.89 -4.72 26.51
N GLU A 141 3.06 -3.71 26.29
CA GLU A 141 2.84 -2.58 27.20
C GLU A 141 1.34 -2.46 27.49
N GLY A 142 0.93 -2.84 28.70
CA GLY A 142 -0.49 -2.84 29.09
C GLY A 142 -1.36 -3.76 28.23
N SER A 143 -2.36 -3.18 27.56
CA SER A 143 -3.28 -3.85 26.63
C SER A 143 -2.78 -3.89 25.18
N VAL A 144 -1.65 -3.24 24.88
CA VAL A 144 -1.08 -3.14 23.53
C VAL A 144 0.12 -4.08 23.41
N THR A 145 0.20 -4.80 22.29
CA THR A 145 1.35 -5.63 21.92
C THR A 145 1.94 -5.13 20.61
N PHE A 146 3.22 -4.78 20.63
CA PHE A 146 3.97 -4.25 19.50
C PHE A 146 4.80 -5.35 18.86
N TYR A 147 4.87 -5.33 17.53
CA TYR A 147 5.55 -6.34 16.71
C TYR A 147 6.54 -5.66 15.77
N PHE A 148 7.80 -6.12 15.82
CA PHE A 148 8.91 -5.63 15.01
C PHE A 148 9.56 -6.78 14.22
N LYS A 149 9.94 -6.56 12.97
CA LYS A 149 10.57 -7.58 12.12
C LYS A 149 12.02 -7.85 12.52
N GLU A 150 12.81 -6.81 12.76
CA GLU A 150 14.26 -6.95 12.98
C GLU A 150 14.71 -6.48 14.38
N GLU A 151 14.35 -5.26 14.78
CA GLU A 151 14.80 -4.69 16.05
C GLU A 151 13.69 -3.92 16.78
N ILE A 152 13.77 -3.91 18.12
CA ILE A 152 12.82 -3.16 18.95
C ILE A 152 13.15 -1.67 18.87
N ASN A 153 12.21 -0.88 18.38
CA ASN A 153 12.27 0.57 18.46
C ASN A 153 11.43 1.08 19.65
N LYS A 154 12.09 1.37 20.78
CA LYS A 154 11.42 1.86 21.99
C LYS A 154 10.84 3.27 21.83
N GLU A 155 11.47 4.10 21.01
CA GLU A 155 10.96 5.45 20.72
C GLU A 155 9.61 5.36 20.00
N LEU A 156 9.50 4.45 19.03
CA LEU A 156 8.26 4.22 18.29
C LEU A 156 7.13 3.70 19.18
N ILE A 157 7.45 2.79 20.12
CA ILE A 157 6.50 2.34 21.15
C ILE A 157 6.01 3.54 21.95
N GLN A 158 6.93 4.37 22.45
CA GLN A 158 6.57 5.52 23.26
C GLN A 158 5.71 6.52 22.48
N LYS A 159 6.03 6.79 21.21
CA LYS A 159 5.23 7.67 20.34
C LYS A 159 3.78 7.20 20.23
N VAL A 160 3.56 5.90 20.01
CA VAL A 160 2.20 5.34 19.95
C VAL A 160 1.48 5.47 21.29
N LEU A 161 2.16 5.17 22.39
CA LEU A 161 1.57 5.28 23.73
C LEU A 161 1.23 6.73 24.09
N ASP A 162 2.08 7.68 23.71
CA ASP A 162 1.87 9.11 23.88
C ASP A 162 0.67 9.56 23.05
N GLU A 163 0.55 9.17 21.77
CA GLU A 163 -0.64 9.51 20.95
C GLU A 163 -1.95 8.97 21.54
N ILE A 164 -1.96 7.74 22.08
CA ILE A 164 -3.13 7.19 22.77
C ILE A 164 -3.46 8.01 24.02
N SER A 165 -2.42 8.38 24.79
CA SER A 165 -2.57 9.11 26.05
C SER A 165 -3.05 10.55 25.82
N ASP A 166 -2.44 11.26 24.88
CA ASP A 166 -2.68 12.67 24.60
C ASP A 166 -4.07 12.90 23.99
N ASN A 167 -4.57 11.95 23.22
CA ASN A 167 -5.91 12.02 22.61
C ASN A 167 -6.99 11.26 23.42
N ARG A 168 -6.62 10.71 24.59
CA ARG A 168 -7.48 9.85 25.42
C ARG A 168 -8.85 10.45 25.72
N ASP A 169 -8.87 11.72 26.13
CA ASP A 169 -10.10 12.38 26.54
C ASP A 169 -11.02 12.63 25.34
N GLN A 170 -10.46 12.99 24.19
CA GLN A 170 -11.23 13.14 22.95
C GLN A 170 -11.85 11.80 22.52
N TYR A 171 -11.08 10.71 22.56
CA TYR A 171 -11.59 9.37 22.30
C TYR A 171 -12.70 8.98 23.29
N ALA A 172 -12.49 9.21 24.58
CA ALA A 172 -13.45 8.86 25.62
C ALA A 172 -14.76 9.68 25.50
N ILE A 173 -14.70 10.93 25.05
CA ILE A 173 -15.89 11.76 24.84
C ILE A 173 -16.77 11.20 23.71
N VAL A 174 -16.16 10.75 22.61
CA VAL A 174 -16.90 10.23 21.45
C VAL A 174 -17.33 8.76 21.64
N PHE A 175 -16.46 7.92 22.20
CA PHE A 175 -16.69 6.48 22.35
C PHE A 175 -17.09 6.06 23.78
N SER A 176 -17.32 7.02 24.70
CA SER A 176 -17.63 6.86 26.14
C SER A 176 -16.51 6.30 27.01
N LYS A 177 -15.77 5.32 26.51
CA LYS A 177 -14.62 4.73 27.21
C LYS A 177 -13.66 4.12 26.21
N LEU A 178 -12.40 3.99 26.61
CA LEU A 178 -11.44 3.18 25.88
C LEU A 178 -11.75 1.69 26.07
N PRO A 179 -11.63 0.87 25.02
CA PRO A 179 -11.92 -0.54 25.09
C PRO A 179 -10.90 -1.30 25.95
N GLU A 180 -11.36 -2.34 26.64
CA GLU A 180 -10.49 -3.30 27.34
C GLU A 180 -9.89 -4.36 26.38
N ARG A 181 -10.31 -4.32 25.11
CA ARG A 181 -9.84 -5.23 24.04
C ARG A 181 -8.34 -5.04 23.84
N LYS A 182 -7.61 -6.15 23.72
CA LYS A 182 -6.18 -6.12 23.39
C LYS A 182 -5.99 -5.66 21.95
N LEU A 183 -4.98 -4.82 21.74
CA LEU A 183 -4.59 -4.30 20.44
C LEU A 183 -3.19 -4.81 20.08
N SER A 184 -3.03 -5.27 18.84
CA SER A 184 -1.72 -5.58 18.28
C SER A 184 -1.30 -4.50 17.29
N ILE A 185 -0.04 -4.09 17.30
CA ILE A 185 0.48 -3.07 16.39
C ILE A 185 1.74 -3.59 15.71
N PHE A 186 1.72 -3.64 14.38
CA PHE A 186 2.81 -4.11 13.54
C PHE A 186 3.45 -2.93 12.83
N PHE A 187 4.78 -2.87 12.86
CA PHE A 187 5.55 -1.86 12.15
C PHE A 187 6.28 -2.45 10.94
N TYR A 188 6.28 -1.69 9.86
CA TYR A 188 6.87 -2.05 8.58
C TYR A 188 7.76 -0.92 8.08
N ASP A 189 8.89 -1.27 7.47
CA ASP A 189 9.77 -0.27 6.86
C ASP A 189 9.40 -0.03 5.40
N HIS A 190 8.67 -0.94 4.78
CA HIS A 190 8.25 -0.81 3.40
C HIS A 190 6.76 -1.09 3.21
N GLU A 191 6.12 -0.24 2.42
CA GLU A 191 4.67 -0.29 2.15
C GLU A 191 4.20 -1.64 1.63
N ILE A 192 5.04 -2.30 0.82
CA ILE A 192 4.75 -3.63 0.28
C ILE A 192 4.60 -4.72 1.36
N GLU A 193 5.13 -4.49 2.55
CA GLU A 193 5.03 -5.40 3.68
C GLU A 193 3.72 -5.26 4.45
N VAL A 194 3.01 -4.13 4.29
CA VAL A 194 1.71 -3.89 4.92
C VAL A 194 0.69 -4.86 4.32
N PRO A 195 0.02 -5.70 5.13
CA PRO A 195 -0.98 -6.64 4.62
C PRO A 195 -2.12 -5.89 3.93
N ARG A 196 -2.49 -6.34 2.73
CA ARG A 196 -3.70 -5.85 2.06
C ARG A 196 -4.92 -6.42 2.77
N ILE A 197 -5.88 -5.56 3.10
CA ILE A 197 -7.14 -6.00 3.67
C ILE A 197 -8.03 -6.53 2.53
N ASP A 198 -8.33 -7.82 2.58
CA ASP A 198 -9.31 -8.44 1.69
C ASP A 198 -10.66 -7.71 1.86
N ASN A 199 -11.18 -7.12 0.78
CA ASN A 199 -12.42 -6.33 0.62
C ASN A 199 -12.24 -4.84 0.26
N VAL A 200 -11.02 -4.32 0.21
CA VAL A 200 -10.73 -3.04 -0.46
C VAL A 200 -10.02 -3.33 -1.78
N SER A 201 -10.75 -3.26 -2.89
CA SER A 201 -10.23 -3.47 -4.26
C SER A 201 -9.59 -2.23 -4.87
N THR A 202 -8.74 -1.51 -4.12
CA THR A 202 -7.95 -0.42 -4.68
C THR A 202 -6.46 -0.72 -4.71
N ASP A 203 -5.87 -0.45 -5.88
CA ASP A 203 -4.44 -0.30 -6.16
C ASP A 203 -3.80 0.90 -5.40
N THR A 204 -4.36 1.34 -4.28
CA THR A 204 -3.86 2.48 -3.50
C THR A 204 -2.90 1.99 -2.42
N THR A 205 -1.79 2.73 -2.22
CA THR A 205 -0.84 2.46 -1.14
C THR A 205 -1.53 2.53 0.22
N MET A 206 -1.46 1.46 1.01
CA MET A 206 -1.96 1.46 2.39
C MET A 206 -0.85 2.00 3.30
N LEU A 207 -0.98 3.27 3.70
CA LEU A 207 -0.09 3.90 4.68
C LEU A 207 -0.25 3.28 6.08
N GLY A 208 -1.48 2.85 6.37
CA GLY A 208 -1.89 2.09 7.54
C GLY A 208 -3.03 1.15 7.20
N ALA A 209 -3.28 0.19 8.09
CA ALA A 209 -4.41 -0.73 7.96
C ALA A 209 -4.85 -1.28 9.32
N TYR A 210 -6.14 -1.16 9.65
CA TYR A 210 -6.76 -1.83 10.79
C TYR A 210 -7.51 -3.10 10.36
N HIS A 211 -7.15 -4.23 10.96
CA HIS A 211 -7.78 -5.52 10.72
C HIS A 211 -8.69 -5.94 11.90
N GLU A 212 -10.00 -5.91 11.66
CA GLU A 212 -11.04 -6.11 12.67
C GLU A 212 -10.96 -7.48 13.35
N ALA A 213 -10.78 -8.55 12.58
CA ALA A 213 -10.85 -9.92 13.09
C ALA A 213 -9.74 -10.23 14.11
N THR A 214 -8.57 -9.61 13.94
CA THR A 214 -7.39 -9.79 14.80
C THR A 214 -7.17 -8.65 15.77
N ALA A 215 -7.94 -7.56 15.68
CA ALA A 215 -7.68 -6.31 16.41
C ALA A 215 -6.22 -5.86 16.23
N SER A 216 -5.77 -5.78 14.98
CA SER A 216 -4.40 -5.39 14.66
C SER A 216 -4.34 -4.14 13.80
N ILE A 217 -3.43 -3.24 14.14
CA ILE A 217 -3.06 -2.08 13.34
C ILE A 217 -1.71 -2.37 12.68
N HIS A 218 -1.61 -2.11 11.39
CA HIS A 218 -0.42 -2.30 10.57
C HIS A 218 0.02 -0.93 10.08
N LEU A 219 1.25 -0.52 10.38
CA LEU A 219 1.73 0.84 10.10
C LEU A 219 3.11 0.81 9.49
N LEU A 220 3.34 1.73 8.55
CA LEU A 220 4.69 2.08 8.17
C LEU A 220 5.40 2.87 9.27
N THR A 221 6.71 2.74 9.36
CA THR A 221 7.53 3.55 10.27
C THR A 221 7.53 5.03 9.85
N PRO A 222 7.79 5.98 10.78
CA PRO A 222 7.78 7.40 10.46
C PRO A 222 8.68 7.79 9.28
N ASP A 223 9.86 7.17 9.18
CA ASP A 223 10.80 7.42 8.09
C ASP A 223 10.23 7.01 6.72
N SER A 224 9.35 5.99 6.71
CA SER A 224 8.71 5.47 5.51
C SER A 224 7.38 6.14 5.17
N LEU A 225 6.74 6.82 6.13
CA LEU A 225 5.49 7.59 5.91
C LEU A 225 5.72 9.04 5.47
N GLY A 226 6.95 9.52 5.48
CA GLY A 226 7.25 10.93 5.18
C GLY A 226 7.36 11.82 6.42
N GLY A 227 7.48 11.23 7.61
CA GLY A 227 7.80 11.92 8.85
C GLY A 227 6.85 11.59 10.00
N GLU A 228 7.13 12.21 11.14
CA GLU A 228 6.41 11.93 12.40
C GLU A 228 4.95 12.37 12.36
N GLU A 229 4.63 13.52 11.75
CA GLU A 229 3.26 14.02 11.73
C GLU A 229 2.33 13.16 10.87
N GLU A 230 2.81 12.66 9.73
CA GLU A 230 2.04 11.73 8.90
C GLU A 230 1.85 10.40 9.63
N PHE A 231 2.89 9.89 10.30
CA PHE A 231 2.76 8.71 11.15
C PHE A 231 1.69 8.85 12.23
N LYS A 232 1.70 9.97 12.97
CA LYS A 232 0.70 10.24 14.01
C LYS A 232 -0.70 10.32 13.42
N ARG A 233 -0.85 11.01 12.28
CA ARG A 233 -2.13 11.13 11.57
C ARG A 233 -2.66 9.76 11.16
N THR A 234 -1.84 8.96 10.47
CA THR A 234 -2.20 7.58 10.07
C THR A 234 -2.53 6.73 11.29
N PHE A 235 -1.73 6.81 12.36
CA PHE A 235 -2.02 6.05 13.58
C PHE A 235 -3.38 6.44 14.19
N ARG A 236 -3.70 7.73 14.29
CA ARG A 236 -5.00 8.18 14.83
C ARG A 236 -6.17 7.70 13.97
N HIS A 237 -6.02 7.69 12.65
CA HIS A 237 -7.00 7.13 11.71
C HIS A 237 -7.26 5.63 12.01
N GLU A 238 -6.20 4.82 12.01
CA GLU A 238 -6.33 3.37 12.25
C GLU A 238 -6.80 3.05 13.67
N TYR A 239 -6.39 3.84 14.66
CA TYR A 239 -6.82 3.69 16.05
C TYR A 239 -8.30 4.04 16.21
N ALA A 240 -8.82 5.03 15.48
CA ALA A 240 -10.23 5.35 15.46
C ALA A 240 -11.08 4.19 14.90
N HIS A 241 -10.61 3.47 13.87
CA HIS A 241 -11.26 2.23 13.44
C HIS A 241 -11.28 1.18 14.56
N PHE A 242 -10.17 0.98 15.26
CA PHE A 242 -10.14 0.08 16.42
C PHE A 242 -11.17 0.45 17.49
N LEU A 243 -11.30 1.74 17.82
CA LEU A 243 -12.28 2.23 18.80
C LEU A 243 -13.72 2.05 18.30
N PHE A 244 -13.99 2.42 17.05
CA PHE A 244 -15.30 2.30 16.42
C PHE A 244 -15.77 0.84 16.38
N HIS A 245 -14.91 -0.07 15.93
CA HIS A 245 -15.21 -1.50 15.90
C HIS A 245 -15.34 -2.11 17.30
N SER A 246 -14.57 -1.63 18.28
CA SER A 246 -14.74 -2.07 19.66
C SER A 246 -16.09 -1.64 20.23
N LEU A 247 -16.56 -0.43 19.90
CA LEU A 247 -17.89 0.05 20.28
C LEU A 247 -18.99 -0.77 19.59
N MET A 248 -18.87 -1.05 18.29
CA MET A 248 -19.81 -1.93 17.58
C MET A 248 -19.90 -3.31 18.23
N ASN A 249 -18.76 -3.91 18.57
CA ASN A 249 -18.70 -5.21 19.25
C ASN A 249 -19.34 -5.16 20.64
N GLU A 250 -19.17 -4.07 21.39
CA GLU A 250 -19.88 -3.87 22.66
C GLU A 250 -21.41 -3.78 22.47
N LYS A 251 -21.86 -3.12 21.40
CA LYS A 251 -23.28 -2.91 21.10
C LYS A 251 -23.92 -4.03 20.28
N ASP A 252 -23.18 -5.09 19.95
CA ASP A 252 -23.65 -6.20 19.10
C ASP A 252 -24.18 -5.71 17.74
N VAL A 253 -23.43 -4.79 17.12
CA VAL A 253 -23.74 -4.25 15.80
C VAL A 253 -22.85 -4.90 14.75
N SER A 254 -23.47 -5.51 13.74
CA SER A 254 -22.74 -6.03 12.59
C SER A 254 -22.18 -4.90 11.73
N LEU A 255 -20.91 -5.00 11.33
CA LEU A 255 -20.26 -4.08 10.40
C LEU A 255 -21.06 -3.91 9.09
N LEU A 256 -21.73 -4.96 8.62
CA LEU A 256 -22.55 -4.92 7.40
C LEU A 256 -23.76 -3.96 7.48
N LYS A 257 -24.14 -3.54 8.69
CA LYS A 257 -25.20 -2.55 8.92
C LYS A 257 -24.68 -1.12 8.91
N VAL A 258 -23.36 -0.92 9.03
CA VAL A 258 -22.75 0.40 9.13
C VAL A 258 -22.31 0.87 7.74
N PRO A 259 -22.77 2.04 7.29
CA PRO A 259 -22.26 2.62 6.04
C PRO A 259 -20.75 2.88 6.12
N VAL A 260 -20.02 2.57 5.05
CA VAL A 260 -18.56 2.78 4.97
C VAL A 260 -18.19 4.22 5.30
N TRP A 261 -18.91 5.19 4.74
CA TRP A 261 -18.67 6.61 5.00
C TRP A 261 -18.73 6.98 6.49
N LEU A 262 -19.52 6.30 7.31
CA LEU A 262 -19.58 6.62 8.74
C LEU A 262 -18.32 6.16 9.47
N ASN A 263 -17.83 4.96 9.13
CA ASN A 263 -16.60 4.42 9.70
C ASN A 263 -15.37 5.24 9.27
N GLU A 264 -15.22 5.47 7.97
CA GLU A 264 -14.12 6.27 7.42
C GLU A 264 -14.20 7.73 7.86
N GLY A 265 -15.38 8.34 7.85
CA GLY A 265 -15.56 9.70 8.32
C GLY A 265 -15.23 9.87 9.80
N THR A 266 -15.51 8.86 10.63
CA THR A 266 -15.11 8.87 12.04
C THR A 266 -13.59 8.78 12.17
N ALA A 267 -12.93 7.96 11.36
CA ALA A 267 -11.48 7.86 11.38
C ALA A 267 -10.81 9.17 10.93
N VAL A 268 -11.30 9.79 9.86
CA VAL A 268 -10.85 11.09 9.36
C VAL A 268 -11.08 12.21 10.38
N TYR A 269 -12.17 12.19 11.15
CA TYR A 269 -12.39 13.15 12.22
C TYR A 269 -11.26 13.14 13.28
N PHE A 270 -10.67 11.97 13.56
CA PHE A 270 -9.57 11.84 14.52
C PHE A 270 -8.18 12.07 13.92
N GLU A 271 -8.04 12.16 12.60
CA GLU A 271 -6.76 12.51 11.95
C GLU A 271 -6.24 13.89 12.42
N GLY A 272 -7.15 14.84 12.70
CA GLY A 272 -6.85 16.20 13.16
C GLY A 272 -7.24 17.29 12.14
N ASN A 273 -6.64 18.48 12.28
CA ASN A 273 -7.02 19.75 11.59
C ASN A 273 -6.88 19.77 10.05
N SER A 274 -6.74 18.65 9.35
CA SER A 274 -6.51 18.63 7.90
C SER A 274 -7.78 18.57 7.05
N LEU A 275 -8.97 18.86 7.59
CA LEU A 275 -10.15 19.13 6.76
C LEU A 275 -10.13 20.58 6.19
N GLU A 276 -8.94 21.12 5.93
CA GLU A 276 -8.72 22.37 5.21
C GLU A 276 -8.71 22.08 3.71
N GLY A 277 -9.59 22.73 2.96
CA GLY A 277 -9.75 22.49 1.53
C GLY A 277 -11.18 22.63 1.04
N SER A 278 -11.33 22.52 -0.27
CA SER A 278 -12.62 22.49 -0.97
C SER A 278 -12.56 21.40 -2.03
N GLU A 279 -13.63 20.65 -2.17
CA GLU A 279 -13.83 19.75 -3.31
C GLU A 279 -14.60 20.48 -4.41
N THR A 280 -14.48 20.04 -5.65
CA THR A 280 -15.29 20.55 -6.76
C THR A 280 -16.56 19.73 -6.98
N ALA A 281 -16.71 18.61 -6.25
CA ALA A 281 -17.79 17.66 -6.42
C ALA A 281 -18.37 17.18 -5.08
N TYR A 282 -19.56 16.59 -5.15
CA TYR A 282 -20.28 15.97 -4.04
C TYR A 282 -20.88 14.65 -4.53
N GLN A 283 -20.80 13.60 -3.71
CA GLN A 283 -21.50 12.34 -3.96
C GLN A 283 -22.57 12.11 -2.90
N PRO A 284 -23.79 11.71 -3.28
CA PRO A 284 -24.80 11.33 -2.30
C PRO A 284 -24.33 10.19 -1.39
N PHE A 285 -24.60 10.25 -0.09
CA PHE A 285 -24.09 9.27 0.88
C PHE A 285 -24.57 7.84 0.63
N HIS A 286 -25.74 7.66 0.02
CA HIS A 286 -26.21 6.33 -0.37
C HIS A 286 -25.23 5.63 -1.34
N SER A 287 -24.48 6.40 -2.14
CA SER A 287 -23.44 5.90 -3.05
C SER A 287 -22.07 5.70 -2.38
N LEU A 288 -21.99 5.85 -1.06
CA LEU A 288 -20.79 5.67 -0.24
C LEU A 288 -21.03 4.61 0.86
N THR A 289 -22.07 3.80 0.71
CA THR A 289 -22.54 2.89 1.77
C THR A 289 -21.74 1.60 1.81
N THR A 290 -21.40 1.04 0.65
CA THR A 290 -20.67 -0.23 0.55
C THR A 290 -19.24 -0.04 0.05
N PRO A 291 -18.30 -0.97 0.34
CA PRO A 291 -16.92 -0.86 -0.13
C PRO A 291 -16.80 -0.68 -1.65
N GLY A 292 -17.57 -1.46 -2.42
CA GLY A 292 -17.54 -1.38 -3.88
C GLY A 292 -18.14 -0.10 -4.46
N GLU A 293 -18.98 0.63 -3.73
CA GLU A 293 -19.47 1.96 -4.14
C GLU A 293 -18.48 3.05 -3.72
N TRP A 294 -17.94 2.94 -2.51
CA TRP A 294 -16.88 3.81 -1.98
C TRP A 294 -15.71 3.90 -2.96
N GLU A 295 -15.17 2.76 -3.40
CA GLU A 295 -14.02 2.73 -4.30
C GLU A 295 -14.31 3.34 -5.68
N LYS A 296 -15.52 3.15 -6.20
CA LYS A 296 -15.94 3.74 -7.48
C LYS A 296 -16.11 5.25 -7.40
N SER A 297 -16.33 5.79 -6.19
CA SER A 297 -16.50 7.22 -5.99
C SER A 297 -15.17 7.98 -6.02
N ILE A 298 -14.05 7.32 -5.66
CA ILE A 298 -12.72 7.94 -5.63
C ILE A 298 -12.35 8.44 -7.04
N SER A 299 -12.02 9.72 -7.14
CA SER A 299 -11.57 10.33 -8.39
C SER A 299 -10.54 11.42 -8.13
N PHE A 300 -9.93 11.95 -9.19
CA PHE A 300 -8.95 13.04 -9.06
C PHE A 300 -9.52 14.30 -8.39
N ASP A 301 -10.82 14.56 -8.59
CA ASP A 301 -11.50 15.78 -8.14
C ASP A 301 -12.36 15.56 -6.88
N TYR A 302 -12.39 14.34 -6.33
CA TYR A 302 -13.28 13.97 -5.23
C TYR A 302 -12.70 12.88 -4.33
N SER A 303 -12.68 13.15 -3.02
CA SER A 303 -12.27 12.22 -1.97
C SER A 303 -13.46 11.90 -1.05
N PRO A 304 -14.01 10.67 -1.11
CA PRO A 304 -15.09 10.27 -0.21
C PRO A 304 -14.68 10.36 1.27
N TYR A 305 -13.39 10.22 1.59
CA TYR A 305 -12.83 10.42 2.94
C TYR A 305 -13.08 11.85 3.45
N PHE A 306 -12.82 12.86 2.61
CA PHE A 306 -12.95 14.26 3.00
C PHE A 306 -14.41 14.64 3.25
N GLN A 307 -15.31 14.29 2.32
CA GLN A 307 -16.75 14.51 2.52
C GLN A 307 -17.27 13.80 3.77
N SER A 308 -16.85 12.56 4.01
CA SER A 308 -17.26 11.77 5.16
C SER A 308 -16.75 12.36 6.47
N GLY A 309 -15.49 12.80 6.53
CA GLY A 309 -14.92 13.46 7.70
C GLY A 309 -15.62 14.77 8.03
N LEU A 310 -15.93 15.59 7.01
CA LEU A 310 -16.70 16.82 7.19
C LEU A 310 -18.12 16.54 7.70
N PHE A 311 -18.78 15.50 7.19
CA PHE A 311 -20.11 15.12 7.66
C PHE A 311 -20.09 14.64 9.10
N VAL A 312 -19.14 13.78 9.49
CA VAL A 312 -19.03 13.34 10.89
C VAL A 312 -18.72 14.51 11.82
N THR A 313 -17.86 15.44 11.40
CA THR A 313 -17.61 16.68 12.15
C THR A 313 -18.91 17.47 12.35
N TYR A 314 -19.64 17.75 11.27
CA TYR A 314 -20.93 18.42 11.31
C TYR A 314 -21.93 17.69 12.21
N PHE A 315 -21.98 16.35 12.12
CA PHE A 315 -22.91 15.52 12.87
C PHE A 315 -22.65 15.57 14.38
N LEU A 316 -21.38 15.50 14.79
CA LEU A 316 -20.96 15.63 16.19
C LEU A 316 -21.25 17.04 16.73
N GLU A 317 -21.07 18.09 15.91
CA GLU A 317 -21.35 19.47 16.29
C GLU A 317 -22.85 19.76 16.48
N GLN A 318 -23.71 19.20 15.62
CA GLN A 318 -25.16 19.43 15.70
C GLN A 318 -25.84 18.62 16.80
N GLU A 319 -25.44 17.35 16.99
CA GLU A 319 -26.15 16.41 17.85
C GLU A 319 -25.45 16.12 19.18
N GLY A 320 -24.20 16.56 19.33
CA GLY A 320 -23.35 16.28 20.47
C GLY A 320 -22.45 15.06 20.24
N THR A 321 -21.41 14.94 21.05
CA THR A 321 -20.34 13.94 20.86
C THR A 321 -20.76 12.50 21.18
N ASP A 322 -21.85 12.31 21.93
CA ASP A 322 -22.40 10.99 22.26
C ASP A 322 -23.27 10.39 21.14
N ILE A 323 -23.51 11.14 20.05
CA ILE A 323 -24.41 10.76 18.97
C ILE A 323 -24.04 9.42 18.32
N LEU A 324 -22.76 9.14 18.10
CA LEU A 324 -22.30 7.88 17.50
C LEU A 324 -22.68 6.68 18.38
N GLN A 325 -22.61 6.84 19.70
CA GLN A 325 -22.97 5.78 20.63
C GLN A 325 -24.47 5.52 20.65
N ARG A 326 -25.28 6.59 20.65
CA ARG A 326 -26.74 6.51 20.56
C ARG A 326 -27.15 5.83 19.26
N LEU A 327 -26.54 6.24 18.14
CA LEU A 327 -26.78 5.68 16.81
C LEU A 327 -26.46 4.18 16.78
N LEU A 328 -25.24 3.78 17.14
CA LEU A 328 -24.86 2.36 17.17
C LEU A 328 -25.73 1.53 18.12
N THR A 329 -26.13 2.10 19.27
CA THR A 329 -27.03 1.42 20.21
C THR A 329 -28.40 1.13 19.58
N GLU A 330 -28.95 2.06 18.78
CA GLU A 330 -30.22 1.86 18.08
C GLU A 330 -30.07 0.89 16.89
N MET A 331 -28.95 0.95 16.16
CA MET A 331 -28.66 0.06 15.01
C MET A 331 -28.56 -1.43 15.37
N ASN A 332 -28.38 -1.77 16.65
CA ASN A 332 -28.53 -3.16 17.11
C ASN A 332 -29.91 -3.71 16.67
N LYS A 333 -30.97 -2.90 16.79
CA LYS A 333 -32.37 -3.32 16.62
C LYS A 333 -33.01 -2.88 15.29
N SER A 334 -32.40 -1.94 14.58
CA SER A 334 -32.97 -1.35 13.36
C SER A 334 -31.94 -1.22 12.25
N THR A 335 -32.39 -0.75 11.08
CA THR A 335 -31.50 -0.31 10.00
C THR A 335 -30.81 1.01 10.35
N PHE A 336 -29.80 1.40 9.55
CA PHE A 336 -29.11 2.69 9.72
C PHE A 336 -30.10 3.87 9.63
N ASP A 337 -30.92 3.94 8.58
CA ASP A 337 -31.85 5.07 8.36
C ASP A 337 -32.86 5.19 9.51
N GLU A 338 -33.45 4.07 9.95
CA GLU A 338 -34.37 4.03 11.09
C GLU A 338 -33.70 4.46 12.41
N ALA A 339 -32.47 4.00 12.64
CA ALA A 339 -31.70 4.38 13.82
C ALA A 339 -31.36 5.88 13.79
N PHE A 340 -30.93 6.37 12.63
CA PHE A 340 -30.59 7.78 12.42
C PHE A 340 -31.79 8.67 12.68
N GLU A 341 -32.95 8.36 12.07
CA GLU A 341 -34.17 9.13 12.26
C GLU A 341 -34.65 9.11 13.71
N LYS A 342 -34.58 7.96 14.37
CA LYS A 342 -34.97 7.85 15.77
C LYS A 342 -34.08 8.68 16.69
N VAL A 343 -32.77 8.71 16.43
CA VAL A 343 -31.81 9.36 17.31
C VAL A 343 -31.76 10.87 17.06
N THR A 344 -31.89 11.33 15.82
CA THR A 344 -31.83 12.76 15.44
C THR A 344 -33.20 13.42 15.35
N THR A 345 -34.28 12.63 15.40
CA THR A 345 -35.67 13.05 15.14
C THR A 345 -35.92 13.56 13.71
N LYS A 346 -34.99 13.29 12.77
CA LYS A 346 -35.04 13.72 11.38
C LYS A 346 -34.58 12.62 10.42
N PRO A 347 -35.20 12.45 9.25
CA PRO A 347 -34.72 11.48 8.28
C PRO A 347 -33.31 11.87 7.78
N PHE A 348 -32.48 10.87 7.49
CA PHE A 348 -31.10 11.09 7.02
C PHE A 348 -31.05 11.97 5.76
N THR A 349 -32.03 11.85 4.86
CA THR A 349 -32.13 12.67 3.64
C THR A 349 -32.28 14.17 3.91
N GLU A 350 -32.96 14.56 5.00
CA GLU A 350 -33.03 15.96 5.42
C GLU A 350 -31.66 16.42 5.96
N TYR A 351 -30.99 15.56 6.72
CA TYR A 351 -29.66 15.82 7.27
C TYR A 351 -28.61 16.00 6.19
N GLU A 352 -28.62 15.11 5.19
CA GLU A 352 -27.77 15.18 4.00
C GLU A 352 -27.98 16.49 3.23
N ALA A 353 -29.23 16.90 3.03
CA ALA A 353 -29.54 18.15 2.34
C ALA A 353 -29.03 19.38 3.11
N ASN A 354 -29.24 19.41 4.44
CA ASN A 354 -28.75 20.52 5.28
C ASN A 354 -27.22 20.60 5.29
N PHE A 355 -26.54 19.45 5.35
CA PHE A 355 -25.09 19.37 5.26
C PHE A 355 -24.58 19.90 3.92
N LEU A 356 -25.19 19.48 2.80
CA LEU A 356 -24.80 19.96 1.47
C LEU A 356 -25.00 21.48 1.32
N GLU A 357 -26.08 22.04 1.87
CA GLU A 357 -26.28 23.49 1.91
C GLU A 357 -25.20 24.21 2.72
N GLN A 358 -24.82 23.64 3.88
CA GLN A 358 -23.75 24.18 4.71
C GLN A 358 -22.40 24.13 4.00
N MET A 359 -22.05 23.02 3.34
CA MET A 359 -20.82 22.91 2.55
C MET A 359 -20.73 23.95 1.43
N LYS A 360 -21.83 24.20 0.71
CA LYS A 360 -21.89 25.25 -0.32
C LYS A 360 -21.71 26.63 0.27
N LYS A 361 -22.34 26.91 1.41
CA LYS A 361 -22.24 28.20 2.10
C LYS A 361 -20.81 28.46 2.58
N ASP A 362 -20.12 27.43 3.03
CA ASP A 362 -18.74 27.51 3.52
C ASP A 362 -17.70 27.47 2.39
N GLY A 363 -18.13 27.39 1.13
CA GLY A 363 -17.25 27.30 -0.03
C GLY A 363 -16.45 26.00 -0.10
N ARG A 364 -16.92 24.95 0.58
CA ARG A 364 -16.31 23.61 0.59
C ARG A 364 -16.62 22.81 -0.68
N ILE A 365 -17.70 23.16 -1.36
CA ILE A 365 -18.07 22.65 -2.70
C ILE A 365 -18.41 23.84 -3.59
N GLN A 366 -17.94 23.82 -4.84
CA GLN A 366 -18.18 24.86 -5.85
C GLN A 366 -19.48 24.69 -6.62
#